data_AF-A0A8C9L249-F1
#
_entry.id   AF-A0A8C9L249-F1
#
_cell.length_a   1.000
_cell.length_b   1.000
_cell.length_c   1.000
_cell.angle_alpha   90.00
_cell.angle_beta   90.00
_cell.angle_gamma   90.00
#
_symmetry.space_group_name_H-M   'P 1'
#
loop_
_entity.id
_entity.type
_entity.pdbx_description
1 polymer ?
#
loop_
_entity_poly.entity_id
_entity_poly.type
_entity_poly.pdbx_seq_one_letter_code
_entity_poly.pdbx_strand_id
1 'polypeptide(L)'
;EIYEIEGNIFRLKINEAAPLRARYEVPDVLIKEPTTQKLSMSQKEGGVLVLTSVNEDYKLRVTANPFQIELQFKDETVLSMNSNGLLYFEHLQPPPSDRYKWNSVLFCFNVVTTGPSSVGMDFSLHGFDHLYGIPQHTESLLLKNTSDGDAYRLYNLDIFGHKIHDKIGIYGSVPLLIAHKPDRTSGIFWLNSSETLVDINTRAVAEVRLAHFPQNLITTKSTTMPLTDVRWMSESGIIDVFLLMGPTAFDIFKQFAQLTGTQALPPLFSLGYHQCRWNYEDEQDVKAVDAGFDEHDIPYDVIWLDIEHTDGKRYFTWDKKKFQNPKRMQELLRKKKRKLVVIVDPHVKADPMYTLYSQGKEKGYFVKDRNGKDFEGICSSYYLDFTNPEVRKWYADQFAFKTYKGSTNILFVWNDMNEPSVFKGAELTMQKDAVHYNNWEHRELHNLYGFYQQMATAEGLIKRSSGKERPFVLTRSFFAGSQKYGAVWTGDNTAEWGYLKISIPMLLTISMAGISFCGADVGGFIGDPEPELLVRWYQAGAYQPFFRGHSNMKSKRREPWLFGEKNTQIIREAIRERYVLLPYLYTLFYRAHTEAEPVMRGGNLNHCLIHL
;
A
#
# COMPACT_ATOMS: atom_id res chain seq x y z
N GLU A 1 -12.54 24.10 -0.01
CA GLU A 1 -11.31 24.89 -0.22
C GLU A 1 -10.62 24.42 -1.50
N ILE A 2 -10.01 25.33 -2.27
CA ILE A 2 -9.25 25.01 -3.50
C ILE A 2 -7.90 25.69 -3.40
N TYR A 3 -6.83 24.92 -3.58
CA TYR A 3 -5.45 25.38 -3.48
C TYR A 3 -4.64 24.97 -4.69
N GLU A 4 -3.70 25.82 -5.07
CA GLU A 4 -2.57 25.43 -5.90
C GLU A 4 -1.38 25.12 -4.99
N ILE A 5 -0.57 24.15 -5.38
CA ILE A 5 0.65 23.72 -4.72
C ILE A 5 1.76 23.69 -5.76
N GLU A 6 2.99 24.00 -5.35
CA GLU A 6 4.16 23.98 -6.22
C GLU A 6 4.27 22.66 -7.00
N GLY A 7 4.64 22.78 -8.28
CA GLY A 7 4.82 21.64 -9.17
C GLY A 7 3.55 21.25 -9.94
N ASN A 8 2.65 22.19 -10.27
CA ASN A 8 1.39 21.93 -10.98
C ASN A 8 0.47 20.94 -10.24
N ILE A 9 0.37 21.08 -8.93
CA ILE A 9 -0.52 20.27 -8.09
C ILE A 9 -1.70 21.14 -7.65
N PHE A 10 -2.92 20.61 -7.74
CA PHE A 10 -4.12 21.28 -7.23
C PHE A 10 -4.76 20.45 -6.13
N ARG A 11 -5.16 21.06 -5.02
CA ARG A 11 -5.87 20.36 -3.93
C ARG A 11 -7.29 20.89 -3.81
N LEU A 12 -8.26 19.99 -3.79
CA LEU A 12 -9.66 20.30 -3.46
C LEU A 12 -10.01 19.60 -2.15
N LYS A 13 -10.49 20.39 -1.18
CA LYS A 13 -11.09 19.89 0.06
C LYS A 13 -12.57 20.26 0.12
N ILE A 14 -13.45 19.30 0.40
CA ILE A 14 -14.86 19.54 0.72
C ILE A 14 -15.15 18.93 2.09
N ASN A 15 -15.69 19.75 2.98
CA ASN A 15 -16.06 19.36 4.34
C ASN A 15 -17.38 20.06 4.73
N GLU A 16 -18.03 19.60 5.79
CA GLU A 16 -19.20 20.25 6.36
C GLU A 16 -18.81 21.57 7.03
N ALA A 17 -19.59 22.63 6.80
CA ALA A 17 -19.36 23.92 7.43
C ALA A 17 -19.64 23.92 8.94
N ALA A 18 -20.60 23.09 9.38
CA ALA A 18 -21.01 22.99 10.78
C ALA A 18 -21.43 21.54 11.12
N PRO A 19 -20.47 20.59 11.19
CA PRO A 19 -20.79 19.19 11.41
C PRO A 19 -21.18 18.90 12.86
N LEU A 20 -21.99 17.86 13.07
CA LEU A 20 -22.33 17.36 14.42
C LEU A 20 -21.11 16.87 15.21
N ARG A 21 -20.13 16.30 14.51
CA ARG A 21 -18.79 15.95 15.00
C ARG A 21 -17.78 16.12 13.88
N ALA A 22 -16.50 16.34 14.20
CA ALA A 22 -15.47 16.43 13.16
C ALA A 22 -15.47 15.20 12.25
N ARG A 23 -15.20 15.41 10.96
CA ARG A 23 -14.92 14.32 10.01
C ARG A 23 -13.45 13.97 10.04
N TYR A 24 -13.15 12.70 9.78
CA TYR A 24 -11.78 12.23 9.75
C TYR A 24 -11.00 12.87 8.61
N GLU A 25 -9.86 13.46 8.95
CA GLU A 25 -8.85 13.94 8.01
C GLU A 25 -7.60 13.09 8.20
N VAL A 26 -7.08 12.51 7.11
CA VAL A 26 -5.99 11.53 7.15
C VAL A 26 -4.69 12.16 7.68
N PRO A 27 -4.18 11.75 8.86
CA PRO A 27 -2.91 12.26 9.39
C PRO A 27 -1.71 11.44 8.92
N ASP A 28 -0.50 11.96 9.13
CA ASP A 28 0.82 11.29 8.99
C ASP A 28 1.20 10.75 7.59
N VAL A 29 0.28 10.75 6.62
CA VAL A 29 0.52 10.39 5.22
C VAL A 29 1.28 11.51 4.50
N LEU A 30 0.75 12.73 4.56
CA LEU A 30 1.45 13.92 4.06
C LEU A 30 2.70 14.15 4.91
N ILE A 31 3.86 14.33 4.28
CA ILE A 31 5.12 14.56 5.01
C ILE A 31 5.15 15.89 5.77
N LYS A 32 4.37 16.86 5.30
CA LYS A 32 4.04 18.14 5.91
C LYS A 32 2.85 18.74 5.17
N GLU A 33 2.18 19.71 5.77
CA GLU A 33 1.18 20.50 5.05
C GLU A 33 1.82 21.22 3.85
N PRO A 34 1.33 21.03 2.62
CA PRO A 34 1.92 21.64 1.44
C PRO A 34 1.85 23.17 1.48
N THR A 35 2.93 23.83 1.03
CA THR A 35 2.91 25.27 0.85
C THR A 35 2.04 25.62 -0.35
N THR A 36 1.04 26.49 -0.13
CA THR A 36 0.08 26.87 -1.15
C THR A 36 0.59 28.03 -1.99
N GLN A 37 0.19 28.04 -3.26
CA GLN A 37 0.42 29.10 -4.22
C GLN A 37 -0.88 29.86 -4.48
N LYS A 38 -0.75 31.12 -4.86
CA LYS A 38 -1.90 32.02 -5.01
C LYS A 38 -2.57 31.83 -6.36
N LEU A 39 -3.78 31.31 -6.33
CA LEU A 39 -4.71 31.37 -7.47
C LEU A 39 -5.24 32.81 -7.64
N SER A 40 -5.06 33.39 -8.81
CA SER A 40 -5.50 34.75 -9.12
C SER A 40 -6.83 34.74 -9.85
N MET A 41 -7.83 35.43 -9.30
CA MET A 41 -9.13 35.57 -9.95
C MET A 41 -9.00 36.42 -11.22
N SER A 42 -9.31 35.85 -12.36
CA SER A 42 -9.29 36.53 -13.66
C SER A 42 -10.68 36.90 -14.16
N GLN A 43 -11.71 36.14 -13.78
CA GLN A 43 -13.11 36.42 -14.16
C GLN A 43 -14.07 36.00 -13.05
N LYS A 44 -15.15 36.78 -12.86
CA LYS A 44 -16.28 36.44 -12.00
C LYS A 44 -17.57 37.01 -12.57
N GLU A 45 -18.36 36.19 -13.24
CA GLU A 45 -19.61 36.60 -13.86
C GLU A 45 -20.58 35.42 -14.01
N GLY A 46 -21.88 35.67 -13.90
CA GLY A 46 -22.91 34.67 -14.24
C GLY A 46 -22.85 33.35 -13.43
N GLY A 47 -22.37 33.38 -12.19
CA GLY A 47 -22.20 32.15 -11.37
C GLY A 47 -20.94 31.33 -11.73
N VAL A 48 -20.04 31.88 -12.54
CA VAL A 48 -18.76 31.29 -12.91
C VAL A 48 -17.62 32.13 -12.33
N LEU A 49 -16.64 31.45 -11.74
CA LEU A 49 -15.39 32.02 -11.24
C LEU A 49 -14.23 31.37 -12.00
N VAL A 50 -13.36 32.17 -12.62
CA VAL A 50 -12.15 31.68 -13.26
C VAL A 50 -10.94 32.09 -12.42
N LEU A 51 -10.16 31.09 -12.02
CA LEU A 51 -8.93 31.21 -11.26
C LEU A 51 -7.76 30.85 -12.17
N THR A 52 -6.75 31.70 -12.24
CA THR A 52 -5.51 31.47 -13.01
C THR A 52 -4.43 30.98 -12.06
N SER A 53 -3.76 29.90 -12.46
CA SER A 53 -2.61 29.31 -11.75
C SER A 53 -1.37 30.20 -11.86
N VAL A 54 -0.40 29.99 -10.98
CA VAL A 54 0.95 30.58 -11.14
C VAL A 54 1.58 30.17 -12.47
N ASN A 55 1.30 28.95 -12.93
CA ASN A 55 1.52 28.56 -14.30
C ASN A 55 0.33 29.05 -15.15
N GLU A 56 0.53 30.16 -15.88
CA GLU A 56 -0.53 30.83 -16.64
C GLU A 56 -1.20 29.96 -17.72
N ASP A 57 -0.57 28.84 -18.10
CA ASP A 57 -1.19 27.85 -18.97
C ASP A 57 -2.38 27.14 -18.31
N TYR A 58 -2.44 27.06 -16.97
CA TYR A 58 -3.52 26.42 -16.23
C TYR A 58 -4.57 27.43 -15.71
N LYS A 59 -5.84 27.07 -15.89
CA LYS A 59 -6.99 27.81 -15.35
C LYS A 59 -7.98 26.85 -14.70
N LEU A 60 -8.59 27.26 -13.60
CA LEU A 60 -9.71 26.56 -12.96
C LEU A 60 -10.97 27.39 -13.17
N ARG A 61 -11.93 26.83 -13.90
CA ARG A 61 -13.27 27.39 -14.08
C ARG A 61 -14.23 26.71 -13.12
N VAL A 62 -14.66 27.44 -12.09
CA VAL A 62 -15.59 26.98 -11.06
C VAL A 62 -16.98 27.51 -11.40
N THR A 63 -17.92 26.60 -11.68
CA THR A 63 -19.33 26.92 -11.90
C THR A 63 -20.11 26.61 -10.62
N ALA A 64 -20.98 27.53 -10.20
CA ALA A 64 -21.69 27.41 -8.91
C ALA A 64 -22.96 26.55 -8.98
N ASN A 65 -23.71 26.58 -10.09
CA ASN A 65 -24.99 25.87 -10.20
C ASN A 65 -25.22 25.27 -11.62
N PRO A 66 -25.18 23.93 -11.76
CA PRO A 66 -24.71 22.97 -10.76
C PRO A 66 -23.23 23.20 -10.41
N PHE A 67 -22.81 22.80 -9.22
CA PHE A 67 -21.40 22.93 -8.81
C PHE A 67 -20.51 22.06 -9.70
N GLN A 68 -19.53 22.65 -10.36
CA GLN A 68 -18.58 21.94 -11.23
C GLN A 68 -17.25 22.69 -11.24
N ILE A 69 -16.14 21.96 -11.36
CA ILE A 69 -14.82 22.56 -11.61
C ILE A 69 -14.25 21.98 -12.91
N GLU A 70 -13.77 22.84 -13.79
CA GLU A 70 -13.03 22.45 -14.99
C GLU A 70 -11.60 22.96 -14.86
N LEU A 71 -10.64 22.04 -14.93
CA LEU A 71 -9.23 22.37 -15.03
C LEU A 71 -8.84 22.41 -16.51
N GLN A 72 -8.42 23.58 -16.96
CA GLN A 72 -8.04 23.86 -18.34
C GLN A 72 -6.53 24.02 -18.43
N PHE A 73 -5.96 23.56 -19.55
CA PHE A 73 -4.59 23.82 -19.95
C PHE A 73 -4.59 24.43 -21.36
N LYS A 74 -4.06 25.65 -21.51
CA LYS A 74 -4.09 26.41 -22.78
C LYS A 74 -5.48 26.44 -23.42
N ASP A 75 -6.49 26.72 -22.57
CA ASP A 75 -7.91 26.80 -22.91
C ASP A 75 -8.59 25.48 -23.34
N GLU A 76 -7.88 24.33 -23.31
CA GLU A 76 -8.48 23.01 -23.46
C GLU A 76 -8.79 22.40 -22.07
N THR A 77 -9.99 21.87 -21.88
CA THR A 77 -10.35 21.17 -20.64
C THR A 77 -9.62 19.82 -20.58
N VAL A 78 -8.77 19.64 -19.58
CA VAL A 78 -8.00 18.40 -19.38
C VAL A 78 -8.62 17.48 -18.33
N LEU A 79 -9.32 18.06 -17.36
CA LEU A 79 -10.01 17.34 -16.29
C LEU A 79 -11.23 18.14 -15.85
N SER A 80 -12.35 17.45 -15.69
CA SER A 80 -13.57 18.00 -15.06
C SER A 80 -13.86 17.28 -13.76
N MET A 81 -14.47 18.01 -12.84
CA MET A 81 -14.84 17.58 -11.50
C MET A 81 -16.33 17.80 -11.33
N ASN A 82 -17.05 16.76 -10.91
CA ASN A 82 -18.50 16.77 -10.76
C ASN A 82 -19.28 17.09 -12.06
N SER A 83 -18.70 16.77 -13.22
CA SER A 83 -19.34 17.00 -14.53
C SER A 83 -20.57 16.11 -14.74
N ASN A 84 -20.64 14.94 -14.10
CA ASN A 84 -21.79 14.06 -14.15
C ASN A 84 -22.77 14.28 -12.98
N GLY A 85 -22.50 15.24 -12.09
CA GLY A 85 -23.35 15.54 -10.94
C GLY A 85 -23.38 14.42 -9.89
N LEU A 86 -22.30 13.63 -9.77
CA LEU A 86 -22.22 12.51 -8.84
C LEU A 86 -21.47 12.85 -7.55
N LEU A 87 -21.17 14.13 -7.31
CA LEU A 87 -20.79 14.62 -5.98
C LEU A 87 -21.91 14.33 -5.00
N TYR A 88 -21.59 13.57 -3.97
CA TYR A 88 -22.46 13.39 -2.82
C TYR A 88 -21.63 13.53 -1.55
N PHE A 89 -22.31 14.02 -0.53
CA PHE A 89 -21.73 14.24 0.77
C PHE A 89 -22.84 14.01 1.80
N GLU A 90 -22.89 12.82 2.38
CA GLU A 90 -23.91 12.45 3.35
C GLU A 90 -23.64 13.18 4.66
N HIS A 91 -24.33 14.30 4.88
CA HIS A 91 -24.20 15.09 6.10
C HIS A 91 -24.54 14.25 7.34
N LEU A 92 -23.78 14.46 8.42
CA LEU A 92 -24.03 13.75 9.67
C LEU A 92 -25.41 14.12 10.22
N GLN A 93 -26.22 13.12 10.57
CA GLN A 93 -27.55 13.31 11.17
C GLN A 93 -27.56 12.80 12.61
N PRO A 94 -28.39 13.38 13.49
CA PRO A 94 -28.63 12.78 14.79
C PRO A 94 -29.23 11.37 14.61
N PRO A 95 -28.90 10.42 15.50
CA PRO A 95 -29.46 9.08 15.42
C PRO A 95 -30.99 9.13 15.47
N PRO A 96 -31.71 8.37 14.64
CA PRO A 96 -33.17 8.39 14.61
C PRO A 96 -33.75 7.90 15.94
N SER A 97 -35.01 8.29 16.20
CA SER A 97 -35.79 7.78 17.34
C SER A 97 -35.91 6.24 17.34
N ASP A 98 -35.98 5.62 16.16
CA ASP A 98 -35.89 4.17 15.96
C ASP A 98 -34.46 3.73 15.60
N ARG A 99 -33.68 3.31 16.61
CA ARG A 99 -32.27 2.87 16.43
C ARG A 99 -32.10 1.71 15.44
N TYR A 100 -33.14 0.93 15.14
CA TYR A 100 -33.09 -0.17 14.18
C TYR A 100 -32.89 0.25 12.73
N LYS A 101 -33.14 1.52 12.37
CA LYS A 101 -33.02 2.00 10.97
C LYS A 101 -31.57 2.13 10.48
N TRP A 102 -30.58 2.17 11.38
CA TRP A 102 -29.17 2.47 11.07
C TRP A 102 -28.25 1.25 11.27
N ASN A 103 -28.87 0.11 11.58
CA ASN A 103 -28.19 -1.18 11.65
C ASN A 103 -28.07 -1.75 10.25
N SER A 104 -26.84 -1.94 9.77
CA SER A 104 -26.59 -2.83 8.64
C SER A 104 -26.22 -4.21 9.18
N VAL A 105 -26.82 -5.25 8.60
CA VAL A 105 -26.46 -6.64 8.88
C VAL A 105 -25.60 -7.11 7.72
N LEU A 106 -24.30 -7.22 7.97
CA LEU A 106 -23.39 -7.91 7.05
C LEU A 106 -22.97 -9.23 7.71
N PHE A 107 -23.26 -10.36 7.04
CA PHE A 107 -22.86 -11.70 7.47
C PHE A 107 -23.12 -12.01 8.96
N CYS A 108 -24.35 -11.79 9.44
CA CYS A 108 -24.80 -12.03 10.82
C CYS A 108 -24.20 -11.11 11.91
N PHE A 109 -23.46 -10.06 11.56
CA PHE A 109 -23.00 -9.03 12.50
C PHE A 109 -23.88 -7.78 12.42
N ASN A 110 -24.40 -7.32 13.56
CA ASN A 110 -25.08 -6.02 13.67
C ASN A 110 -24.03 -4.91 13.73
N VAL A 111 -23.81 -4.23 12.61
CA VAL A 111 -22.99 -3.02 12.55
C VAL A 111 -23.89 -1.84 12.92
N VAL A 112 -23.74 -1.34 14.14
CA VAL A 112 -24.41 -0.11 14.59
C VAL A 112 -23.49 1.03 14.19
N THR A 113 -23.81 1.72 13.11
CA THR A 113 -23.00 2.84 12.63
C THR A 113 -23.48 4.14 13.26
N THR A 114 -22.60 5.13 13.41
CA THR A 114 -23.01 6.52 13.67
C THR A 114 -23.82 7.11 12.51
N GLY A 115 -23.86 6.41 11.36
CA GLY A 115 -24.74 6.67 10.24
C GLY A 115 -24.16 6.62 8.85
N PRO A 116 -25.00 6.92 7.84
CA PRO A 116 -24.51 7.35 6.54
C PRO A 116 -23.63 8.59 6.75
N SER A 117 -22.37 8.46 6.34
CA SER A 117 -21.38 9.54 6.40
C SER A 117 -20.48 9.51 5.16
N SER A 118 -20.92 8.82 4.10
CA SER A 118 -20.11 8.60 2.92
C SER A 118 -19.95 9.87 2.11
N VAL A 119 -18.82 9.93 1.41
CA VAL A 119 -18.44 11.04 0.54
C VAL A 119 -18.00 10.48 -0.79
N GLY A 120 -18.28 11.19 -1.88
CA GLY A 120 -17.82 10.75 -3.19
C GLY A 120 -18.02 11.79 -4.27
N MET A 121 -17.29 11.61 -5.36
CA MET A 121 -17.21 12.60 -6.43
C MET A 121 -16.71 11.95 -7.72
N ASP A 122 -17.22 12.44 -8.86
CA ASP A 122 -16.75 12.04 -10.19
C ASP A 122 -15.72 13.02 -10.77
N PHE A 123 -14.83 12.45 -11.57
CA PHE A 123 -13.81 13.13 -12.34
C PHE A 123 -13.88 12.64 -13.78
N SER A 124 -13.95 13.56 -14.75
CA SER A 124 -13.88 13.22 -16.17
C SER A 124 -12.51 13.59 -16.72
N LEU A 125 -11.78 12.58 -17.20
CA LEU A 125 -10.42 12.68 -17.75
C LEU A 125 -10.49 12.79 -19.28
N HIS A 126 -10.27 14.00 -19.80
CA HIS A 126 -10.48 14.31 -21.22
C HIS A 126 -9.31 13.83 -22.10
N GLY A 127 -9.63 13.00 -23.09
CA GLY A 127 -8.64 12.43 -24.02
C GLY A 127 -7.82 11.30 -23.43
N PHE A 128 -8.20 10.74 -22.28
CA PHE A 128 -7.56 9.59 -21.66
C PHE A 128 -8.43 8.34 -21.81
N ASP A 129 -7.78 7.20 -22.04
CA ASP A 129 -8.36 5.85 -22.05
C ASP A 129 -7.47 4.81 -21.34
N HIS A 130 -6.25 5.20 -20.91
CA HIS A 130 -5.32 4.34 -20.17
C HIS A 130 -5.14 4.81 -18.73
N LEU A 131 -5.67 4.02 -17.79
CA LEU A 131 -5.65 4.31 -16.36
C LEU A 131 -4.89 3.20 -15.61
N TYR A 132 -4.13 3.61 -14.59
CA TYR A 132 -3.24 2.75 -13.80
C TYR A 132 -3.32 3.12 -12.31
N GLY A 133 -2.77 2.28 -11.45
CA GLY A 133 -2.62 2.57 -10.02
C GLY A 133 -3.64 1.85 -9.17
N ILE A 134 -4.12 2.54 -8.12
CA ILE A 134 -5.01 2.02 -7.08
C ILE A 134 -4.67 0.61 -6.57
N PRO A 135 -3.39 0.25 -6.32
CA PRO A 135 -3.08 -1.07 -5.76
C PRO A 135 -3.73 -1.21 -4.37
N GLN A 136 -4.07 -2.42 -3.91
CA GLN A 136 -3.62 -3.71 -4.41
C GLN A 136 -4.76 -4.60 -4.92
N HIS A 137 -4.68 -5.00 -6.19
CA HIS A 137 -5.62 -5.94 -6.82
C HIS A 137 -4.83 -6.98 -7.61
N THR A 138 -5.36 -8.20 -7.67
CA THR A 138 -4.81 -9.27 -8.52
C THR A 138 -5.25 -9.11 -9.98
N GLU A 139 -5.09 -7.91 -10.54
CA GLU A 139 -5.56 -7.57 -11.89
C GLU A 139 -4.41 -7.21 -12.84
N SER A 140 -4.74 -7.07 -14.12
CA SER A 140 -3.93 -6.45 -15.15
C SER A 140 -3.52 -5.03 -14.78
N LEU A 141 -2.41 -4.59 -15.38
CA LEU A 141 -1.81 -3.28 -15.12
C LEU A 141 -2.75 -2.13 -15.56
N LEU A 142 -3.41 -2.29 -16.70
CA LEU A 142 -4.39 -1.34 -17.22
C LEU A 142 -5.73 -1.58 -16.51
N LEU A 143 -6.23 -0.56 -15.81
CA LEU A 143 -7.51 -0.64 -15.13
C LEU A 143 -8.65 -0.82 -16.14
N LYS A 144 -9.57 -1.73 -15.82
CA LYS A 144 -10.73 -2.05 -16.66
C LYS A 144 -11.90 -1.13 -16.32
N ASN A 145 -12.81 -0.99 -17.28
CA ASN A 145 -14.12 -0.42 -16.98
C ASN A 145 -14.84 -1.26 -15.90
N THR A 146 -15.72 -0.59 -15.15
CA THR A 146 -16.56 -1.20 -14.11
C THR A 146 -18.03 -1.21 -14.48
N SER A 147 -18.41 -0.62 -15.61
CA SER A 147 -19.80 -0.58 -16.09
C SER A 147 -20.47 -1.95 -16.28
N ASP A 148 -19.67 -3.01 -16.47
CA ASP A 148 -20.10 -4.38 -16.71
C ASP A 148 -19.89 -5.32 -15.50
N GLY A 149 -19.50 -4.80 -14.33
CA GLY A 149 -19.24 -5.62 -13.14
C GLY A 149 -18.97 -4.80 -11.89
N ASP A 150 -18.11 -5.33 -11.01
CA ASP A 150 -17.81 -4.69 -9.73
C ASP A 150 -16.87 -3.48 -9.89
N ALA A 151 -17.00 -2.52 -8.96
CA ALA A 151 -16.05 -1.44 -8.75
C ALA A 151 -14.71 -1.99 -8.20
N TYR A 152 -13.62 -1.24 -8.40
CA TYR A 152 -12.38 -1.52 -7.66
C TYR A 152 -12.58 -1.16 -6.18
N ARG A 153 -12.21 -2.07 -5.28
CA ARG A 153 -12.35 -1.85 -3.83
C ARG A 153 -10.99 -1.64 -3.17
N LEU A 154 -10.87 -0.60 -2.36
CA LEU A 154 -9.71 -0.29 -1.51
C LEU A 154 -10.11 -0.45 -0.05
N TYR A 155 -9.86 -1.65 0.46
CA TYR A 155 -10.09 -2.04 1.85
C TYR A 155 -9.12 -3.16 2.18
N ASN A 156 -8.22 -2.93 3.13
CA ASN A 156 -7.13 -3.85 3.43
C ASN A 156 -7.67 -5.14 4.09
N LEU A 157 -7.58 -6.26 3.39
CA LEU A 157 -8.19 -7.53 3.78
C LEU A 157 -7.22 -8.70 3.67
N ASP A 158 -7.35 -9.63 4.62
CA ASP A 158 -6.65 -10.91 4.59
C ASP A 158 -7.40 -11.89 3.68
N ILE A 159 -7.11 -11.84 2.37
CA ILE A 159 -7.71 -12.73 1.37
C ILE A 159 -6.75 -13.88 1.05
N PHE A 160 -6.79 -14.91 1.88
CA PHE A 160 -6.02 -16.14 1.67
C PHE A 160 -6.34 -16.79 0.31
N GLY A 161 -5.32 -16.99 -0.54
CA GLY A 161 -5.50 -17.58 -1.87
C GLY A 161 -6.38 -16.74 -2.79
N HIS A 162 -6.17 -15.43 -2.78
CA HIS A 162 -6.90 -14.44 -3.57
C HIS A 162 -6.97 -14.83 -5.06
N LYS A 163 -8.14 -14.65 -5.68
CA LYS A 163 -8.33 -14.97 -7.10
C LYS A 163 -7.57 -14.00 -7.99
N ILE A 164 -7.12 -14.51 -9.15
CA ILE A 164 -6.59 -13.67 -10.23
C ILE A 164 -7.72 -13.05 -11.05
N HIS A 165 -7.47 -11.88 -11.62
CA HIS A 165 -8.42 -11.07 -12.38
C HIS A 165 -9.65 -10.65 -11.59
N ASP A 166 -9.43 -10.29 -10.32
CA ASP A 166 -10.45 -9.83 -9.39
C ASP A 166 -10.19 -8.37 -9.00
N LYS A 167 -11.28 -7.61 -8.83
CA LYS A 167 -11.28 -6.18 -8.47
C LYS A 167 -11.45 -5.97 -6.96
N ILE A 168 -11.63 -7.04 -6.20
CA ILE A 168 -11.60 -6.97 -4.73
C ILE A 168 -10.21 -6.56 -4.25
N GLY A 169 -10.16 -5.58 -3.34
CA GLY A 169 -8.93 -5.21 -2.65
C GLY A 169 -8.42 -6.35 -1.80
N ILE A 170 -7.09 -6.51 -1.77
CA ILE A 170 -6.42 -7.47 -0.89
C ILE A 170 -5.73 -6.71 0.25
N TYR A 171 -4.43 -6.89 0.48
CA TYR A 171 -3.83 -6.51 1.76
C TYR A 171 -3.52 -5.02 1.93
N GLY A 172 -3.29 -4.28 0.83
CA GLY A 172 -2.91 -2.87 0.89
C GLY A 172 -3.71 -1.99 -0.07
N SER A 173 -3.72 -0.68 0.21
CA SER A 173 -4.49 0.32 -0.53
C SER A 173 -3.69 1.60 -0.73
N VAL A 174 -3.39 1.99 -1.98
CA VAL A 174 -2.85 3.33 -2.29
C VAL A 174 -3.83 4.04 -3.22
N PRO A 175 -4.62 5.03 -2.76
CA PRO A 175 -5.67 5.67 -3.54
C PRO A 175 -5.11 6.71 -4.53
N LEU A 176 -4.12 6.32 -5.33
CA LEU A 176 -3.54 7.08 -6.43
C LEU A 176 -3.92 6.44 -7.76
N LEU A 177 -4.64 7.17 -8.60
CA LEU A 177 -4.92 6.79 -9.98
C LEU A 177 -4.08 7.64 -10.93
N ILE A 178 -3.50 7.03 -11.95
CA ILE A 178 -2.67 7.67 -12.97
C ILE A 178 -3.34 7.47 -14.32
N ALA A 179 -3.62 8.56 -15.02
CA ALA A 179 -4.13 8.57 -16.39
C ALA A 179 -3.01 8.97 -17.34
N HIS A 180 -2.78 8.19 -18.39
CA HIS A 180 -1.65 8.41 -19.30
C HIS A 180 -2.10 8.41 -20.76
N LYS A 181 -1.51 9.31 -21.55
CA LYS A 181 -1.56 9.34 -23.01
C LYS A 181 -0.21 9.86 -23.54
N PRO A 182 0.12 9.71 -24.83
CA PRO A 182 1.47 9.94 -25.34
C PRO A 182 2.10 11.31 -25.00
N ASP A 183 1.29 12.36 -24.92
CA ASP A 183 1.73 13.74 -24.68
C ASP A 183 1.46 14.23 -23.25
N ARG A 184 0.77 13.46 -22.41
CA ARG A 184 0.37 13.90 -21.06
C ARG A 184 0.10 12.75 -20.11
N THR A 185 0.53 12.93 -18.87
CA THR A 185 0.14 12.12 -17.72
C THR A 185 -0.50 13.03 -16.68
N SER A 186 -1.60 12.55 -16.08
CA SER A 186 -2.28 13.21 -14.97
C SER A 186 -2.51 12.18 -13.85
N GLY A 187 -2.65 12.63 -12.62
CA GLY A 187 -2.93 11.78 -11.46
C GLY A 187 -4.04 12.35 -10.58
N ILE A 188 -4.80 11.46 -9.96
CA ILE A 188 -5.78 11.77 -8.93
C ILE A 188 -5.36 11.00 -7.68
N PHE A 189 -4.94 11.73 -6.64
CA PHE A 189 -4.67 11.16 -5.32
C PHE A 189 -5.82 11.52 -4.38
N TRP A 190 -6.63 10.52 -4.06
CA TRP A 190 -7.78 10.64 -3.17
C TRP A 190 -7.37 10.30 -1.74
N LEU A 191 -7.08 11.32 -0.93
CA LEU A 191 -6.56 11.14 0.43
C LEU A 191 -7.70 10.79 1.40
N ASN A 192 -8.11 9.52 1.40
CA ASN A 192 -9.12 8.98 2.30
C ASN A 192 -8.74 7.56 2.76
N SER A 193 -8.84 7.29 4.06
CA SER A 193 -8.43 6.03 4.69
C SER A 193 -9.57 5.06 5.00
N SER A 194 -10.82 5.44 4.76
CA SER A 194 -11.94 4.52 4.90
C SER A 194 -11.99 3.54 3.73
N GLU A 195 -12.89 2.55 3.84
CA GLU A 195 -13.29 1.76 2.67
C GLU A 195 -13.63 2.69 1.51
N THR A 196 -13.06 2.40 0.34
CA THR A 196 -13.23 3.23 -0.86
C THR A 196 -13.52 2.35 -2.08
N LEU A 197 -14.53 2.73 -2.86
CA LEU A 197 -14.85 2.13 -4.15
C LEU A 197 -14.50 3.10 -5.28
N VAL A 198 -14.00 2.55 -6.39
CA VAL A 198 -13.62 3.31 -7.59
C VAL A 198 -14.29 2.70 -8.82
N ASP A 199 -15.21 3.46 -9.41
CA ASP A 199 -15.85 3.14 -10.68
C ASP A 199 -15.13 3.82 -11.84
N ILE A 200 -15.02 3.12 -12.97
CA ILE A 200 -14.33 3.59 -14.17
C ILE A 200 -15.21 3.31 -15.39
N ASN A 201 -15.46 4.34 -16.21
CA ASN A 201 -16.22 4.20 -17.44
C ASN A 201 -15.59 5.04 -18.56
N THR A 202 -15.08 4.37 -19.59
CA THR A 202 -14.48 5.01 -20.77
C THR A 202 -15.44 5.00 -21.94
N ARG A 203 -15.70 6.18 -22.52
CA ARG A 203 -16.58 6.38 -23.69
C ARG A 203 -15.90 7.25 -24.76
N ALA A 204 -16.33 7.10 -26.01
CA ALA A 204 -15.93 8.02 -27.08
C ALA A 204 -16.87 9.22 -27.14
N VAL A 205 -16.31 10.42 -27.24
CA VAL A 205 -17.06 11.69 -27.34
C VAL A 205 -16.60 12.44 -28.58
N ALA A 206 -17.55 13.02 -29.33
CA ALA A 206 -17.23 13.85 -30.49
C ALA A 206 -16.77 15.23 -30.02
N GLU A 207 -15.55 15.62 -30.37
CA GLU A 207 -15.03 16.97 -30.17
C GLU A 207 -15.07 17.72 -31.50
N VAL A 208 -15.64 18.93 -31.50
CA VAL A 208 -15.69 19.80 -32.68
C VAL A 208 -14.59 20.85 -32.52
N ARG A 209 -13.49 20.72 -33.28
CA ARG A 209 -12.42 21.72 -33.32
C ARG A 209 -12.62 22.67 -34.50
N LEU A 210 -12.47 23.98 -34.24
CA LEU A 210 -12.44 25.03 -35.26
C LEU A 210 -11.02 25.15 -35.81
N ALA A 211 -10.77 24.64 -37.02
CA ALA A 211 -9.49 24.80 -37.69
C ALA A 211 -9.44 26.17 -38.39
N HIS A 212 -8.47 27.01 -38.03
CA HIS A 212 -8.18 28.27 -38.70
C HIS A 212 -7.14 28.04 -39.81
N PHE A 213 -7.57 28.12 -41.06
CA PHE A 213 -6.66 28.12 -42.21
C PHE A 213 -6.24 29.56 -42.57
N PRO A 214 -5.03 29.76 -43.13
CA PRO A 214 -4.61 31.05 -43.66
C PRO A 214 -5.37 31.39 -44.95
N GLN A 215 -6.67 31.71 -44.83
CA GLN A 215 -7.55 32.24 -45.89
C GLN A 215 -8.99 32.54 -45.42
N ASN A 216 -9.27 32.71 -44.12
CA ASN A 216 -10.63 32.94 -43.56
C ASN A 216 -11.66 31.82 -43.86
N LEU A 217 -11.21 30.60 -44.20
CA LEU A 217 -12.09 29.42 -44.17
C LEU A 217 -12.12 28.83 -42.75
N ILE A 218 -13.30 28.81 -42.14
CA ILE A 218 -13.58 28.06 -40.92
C ILE A 218 -14.13 26.69 -41.36
N THR A 219 -13.37 25.63 -41.11
CA THR A 219 -13.86 24.25 -41.30
C THR A 219 -13.99 23.57 -39.95
N THR A 220 -15.14 22.95 -39.69
CA THR A 220 -15.35 22.11 -38.51
C THR A 220 -14.76 20.72 -38.77
N LYS A 221 -13.74 20.33 -38.00
CA LYS A 221 -13.30 18.93 -37.93
C LYS A 221 -13.90 18.32 -36.68
N SER A 222 -14.74 17.29 -36.86
CA SER A 222 -15.20 16.44 -35.77
C SER A 222 -14.17 15.32 -35.58
N THR A 223 -13.56 15.26 -34.40
CA THR A 223 -12.63 14.21 -33.99
C THR A 223 -13.21 13.50 -32.77
N THR A 224 -13.29 12.17 -32.82
CA THR A 224 -13.68 11.37 -31.66
C THR A 224 -12.51 11.25 -30.69
N MET A 225 -12.69 11.69 -29.44
CA MET A 225 -11.71 11.52 -28.38
C MET A 225 -12.28 10.64 -27.26
N PRO A 226 -11.45 9.85 -26.57
CA PRO A 226 -11.88 9.13 -25.38
C PRO A 226 -12.13 10.11 -24.24
N LEU A 227 -13.12 9.78 -23.41
CA LEU A 227 -13.41 10.41 -22.13
C LEU A 227 -13.56 9.30 -21.11
N THR A 228 -12.70 9.27 -20.10
CA THR A 228 -12.85 8.34 -18.98
C THR A 228 -13.40 9.06 -17.77
N ASP A 229 -14.58 8.63 -17.33
CA ASP A 229 -15.21 9.05 -16.08
C ASP A 229 -14.74 8.11 -14.96
N VAL A 230 -14.26 8.68 -13.85
CA VAL A 230 -13.83 7.98 -12.64
C VAL A 230 -14.63 8.50 -11.46
N ARG A 231 -15.28 7.61 -10.70
CA ARG A 231 -16.05 7.98 -9.51
C ARG A 231 -15.44 7.35 -8.27
N TRP A 232 -15.13 8.19 -7.29
CA TRP A 232 -14.62 7.77 -5.98
C TRP A 232 -15.73 7.81 -4.95
N MET A 233 -15.78 6.80 -4.08
CA MET A 233 -16.83 6.63 -3.08
C MET A 233 -16.22 6.08 -1.80
N SER A 234 -16.10 6.91 -0.75
CA SER A 234 -15.51 6.53 0.53
C SER A 234 -16.58 6.49 1.62
N GLU A 235 -16.52 5.48 2.50
CA GLU A 235 -17.49 5.29 3.59
C GLU A 235 -17.56 6.47 4.58
N SER A 236 -16.44 7.16 4.83
CA SER A 236 -16.41 8.27 5.79
C SER A 236 -15.30 9.28 5.47
N GLY A 237 -15.01 10.17 6.41
CA GLY A 237 -14.01 11.23 6.27
C GLY A 237 -14.48 12.40 5.42
N ILE A 238 -13.53 13.17 4.89
CA ILE A 238 -13.76 14.30 3.99
C ILE A 238 -13.42 13.95 2.54
N ILE A 239 -13.83 14.81 1.61
CA ILE A 239 -13.25 14.80 0.26
C ILE A 239 -11.97 15.61 0.35
N ASP A 240 -10.82 14.95 0.19
CA ASP A 240 -9.51 15.59 0.10
C ASP A 240 -8.76 14.97 -1.08
N VAL A 241 -8.65 15.72 -2.17
CA VAL A 241 -8.10 15.21 -3.43
C VAL A 241 -6.99 16.12 -3.94
N PHE A 242 -5.90 15.50 -4.38
CA PHE A 242 -4.80 16.15 -5.07
C PHE A 242 -4.83 15.74 -6.54
N LEU A 243 -4.86 16.73 -7.43
CA LEU A 243 -4.64 16.56 -8.85
C LEU A 243 -3.17 16.80 -9.18
N LEU A 244 -2.53 15.80 -9.75
CA LEU A 244 -1.13 15.81 -10.16
C LEU A 244 -1.09 16.02 -11.68
N MET A 245 -0.65 17.16 -12.18
CA MET A 245 -0.87 17.52 -13.59
C MET A 245 0.32 17.26 -14.52
N GLY A 246 1.33 16.51 -14.06
CA GLY A 246 2.45 16.06 -14.88
C GLY A 246 3.30 17.22 -15.42
N PRO A 247 3.73 17.19 -16.71
CA PRO A 247 3.07 16.45 -17.80
C PRO A 247 3.60 15.04 -18.07
N THR A 248 4.76 14.65 -17.54
CA THR A 248 5.31 13.28 -17.75
C THR A 248 4.97 12.35 -16.59
N ALA A 249 5.10 11.03 -16.79
CA ALA A 249 4.94 10.05 -15.72
C ALA A 249 5.93 10.29 -14.55
N PHE A 250 7.17 10.69 -14.86
CA PHE A 250 8.15 11.04 -13.83
C PHE A 250 7.75 12.27 -13.01
N ASP A 251 7.09 13.25 -13.63
CA ASP A 251 6.55 14.40 -12.91
C ASP A 251 5.45 13.97 -11.94
N ILE A 252 4.56 13.04 -12.33
CA ILE A 252 3.55 12.46 -11.43
C ILE A 252 4.21 11.79 -10.22
N PHE A 253 5.25 10.99 -10.42
CA PHE A 253 5.95 10.33 -9.32
C PHE A 253 6.61 11.33 -8.36
N LYS A 254 7.23 12.39 -8.90
CA LYS A 254 7.81 13.47 -8.10
C LYS A 254 6.74 14.26 -7.34
N GLN A 255 5.64 14.62 -8.00
CA GLN A 255 4.51 15.34 -7.40
C GLN A 255 3.90 14.49 -6.26
N PHE A 256 3.72 13.19 -6.46
CA PHE A 256 3.20 12.30 -5.41
C PHE A 256 4.19 12.13 -4.24
N ALA A 257 5.49 12.02 -4.54
CA ALA A 257 6.54 11.92 -3.51
C ALA A 257 6.75 13.23 -2.74
N GLN A 258 6.52 14.39 -3.35
CA GLN A 258 6.51 15.69 -2.66
C GLN A 258 5.44 15.72 -1.57
N LEU A 259 4.32 15.02 -1.77
CA LEU A 259 3.24 14.90 -0.80
C LEU A 259 3.50 13.81 0.23
N THR A 260 3.88 12.60 -0.20
CA THR A 260 3.86 11.39 0.65
C THR A 260 5.24 10.87 1.08
N GLY A 261 6.31 11.44 0.51
CA GLY A 261 7.70 11.03 0.72
C GLY A 261 8.21 10.06 -0.35
N THR A 262 9.53 9.82 -0.34
CA THR A 262 10.20 8.88 -1.25
C THR A 262 10.43 7.52 -0.60
N GLN A 263 10.79 6.52 -1.41
CA GLN A 263 11.21 5.22 -0.92
C GLN A 263 12.40 5.37 0.04
N ALA A 264 12.31 4.80 1.25
CA ALA A 264 13.45 4.74 2.14
C ALA A 264 14.58 3.93 1.50
N LEU A 265 15.81 4.45 1.55
CA LEU A 265 16.98 3.76 0.99
C LEU A 265 17.21 2.44 1.73
N PRO A 266 17.05 1.27 1.09
CA PRO A 266 17.18 -0.01 1.76
C PRO A 266 18.62 -0.24 2.29
N PRO A 267 18.80 -1.01 3.37
CA PRO A 267 20.10 -1.60 3.65
C PRO A 267 20.46 -2.60 2.53
N LEU A 268 21.70 -2.60 2.05
CA LEU A 268 22.07 -3.36 0.84
C LEU A 268 21.71 -4.86 0.91
N PHE A 269 21.85 -5.48 2.09
CA PHE A 269 21.53 -6.91 2.29
C PHE A 269 20.07 -7.23 1.93
N SER A 270 19.14 -6.27 2.09
CA SER A 270 17.72 -6.50 1.83
C SER A 270 17.38 -6.53 0.34
N LEU A 271 18.36 -6.22 -0.52
CA LEU A 271 18.25 -6.42 -1.95
C LEU A 271 18.81 -7.78 -2.39
N GLY A 272 19.44 -8.55 -1.49
CA GLY A 272 19.88 -9.91 -1.79
C GLY A 272 18.73 -10.91 -1.90
N TYR A 273 19.05 -12.20 -1.89
CA TYR A 273 18.02 -13.25 -1.81
C TYR A 273 17.64 -13.54 -0.36
N HIS A 274 16.33 -13.64 -0.13
CA HIS A 274 15.71 -13.95 1.17
C HIS A 274 15.11 -15.36 1.15
N GLN A 275 15.53 -16.22 2.07
CA GLN A 275 14.99 -17.56 2.25
C GLN A 275 14.01 -17.61 3.44
N CYS A 276 12.78 -18.07 3.19
CA CYS A 276 11.72 -18.17 4.17
C CYS A 276 10.86 -19.44 3.96
N ARG A 277 10.15 -19.86 5.00
CA ARG A 277 8.98 -20.73 4.96
C ARG A 277 8.25 -20.66 6.30
N TRP A 278 6.98 -21.06 6.31
CA TRP A 278 6.24 -21.46 7.50
C TRP A 278 6.46 -22.97 7.74
N ASN A 279 7.20 -23.41 8.75
CA ASN A 279 8.24 -22.69 9.49
C ASN A 279 9.60 -23.37 9.23
N TYR A 280 10.69 -22.69 9.59
CA TYR A 280 11.89 -23.41 10.02
C TYR A 280 11.70 -23.85 11.47
N GLU A 281 11.99 -25.12 11.74
CA GLU A 281 11.50 -25.80 12.94
C GLU A 281 12.23 -25.37 14.21
N ASP A 282 13.55 -25.19 14.13
CA ASP A 282 14.42 -24.89 15.26
C ASP A 282 15.78 -24.31 14.81
N GLU A 283 16.70 -24.08 15.76
CA GLU A 283 18.06 -23.60 15.49
C GLU A 283 18.89 -24.54 14.61
N GLN A 284 18.66 -25.85 14.67
CA GLN A 284 19.41 -26.82 13.86
C GLN A 284 18.92 -26.81 12.41
N ASP A 285 17.61 -26.68 12.19
CA ASP A 285 17.04 -26.51 10.87
C ASP A 285 17.56 -25.23 10.20
N VAL A 286 17.56 -24.10 10.93
CA VAL A 286 18.18 -22.85 10.46
C VAL A 286 19.65 -23.05 10.06
N LYS A 287 20.42 -23.74 10.91
CA LYS A 287 21.83 -24.03 10.65
C LYS A 287 22.01 -24.95 9.43
N ALA A 288 21.15 -25.95 9.27
CA ALA A 288 21.20 -26.88 8.15
C ALA A 288 20.89 -26.17 6.83
N VAL A 289 19.90 -25.29 6.81
CA VAL A 289 19.56 -24.47 5.64
C VAL A 289 20.70 -23.51 5.31
N ASP A 290 21.24 -22.80 6.30
CA ASP A 290 22.39 -21.91 6.14
C ASP A 290 23.64 -22.64 5.58
N ALA A 291 23.87 -23.89 6.01
CA ALA A 291 24.93 -24.73 5.48
C ALA A 291 24.63 -25.21 4.05
N GLY A 292 23.38 -25.56 3.74
CA GLY A 292 22.97 -26.01 2.41
C GLY A 292 23.22 -24.96 1.33
N PHE A 293 22.98 -23.68 1.61
CA PHE A 293 23.33 -22.60 0.67
C PHE A 293 24.83 -22.56 0.36
N ASP A 294 25.70 -22.78 1.34
CA ASP A 294 27.15 -22.79 1.13
C ASP A 294 27.60 -24.06 0.39
N GLU A 295 27.08 -25.23 0.78
CA GLU A 295 27.38 -26.52 0.15
C GLU A 295 26.99 -26.54 -1.33
N HIS A 296 25.84 -25.95 -1.64
CA HIS A 296 25.35 -25.86 -3.01
C HIS A 296 25.76 -24.58 -3.73
N ASP A 297 26.63 -23.74 -3.15
CA ASP A 297 27.21 -22.55 -3.79
C ASP A 297 26.13 -21.56 -4.33
N ILE A 298 25.07 -21.37 -3.53
CA ILE A 298 23.95 -20.45 -3.81
C ILE A 298 24.06 -19.27 -2.83
N PRO A 299 24.25 -18.03 -3.31
CA PRO A 299 24.32 -16.88 -2.40
C PRO A 299 22.93 -16.52 -1.84
N TYR A 300 22.88 -16.16 -0.55
CA TYR A 300 21.69 -15.60 0.08
C TYR A 300 22.09 -14.70 1.26
N ASP A 301 21.26 -13.71 1.59
CA ASP A 301 21.54 -12.71 2.63
C ASP A 301 20.76 -12.95 3.92
N VAL A 302 19.53 -13.44 3.82
CA VAL A 302 18.58 -13.43 4.95
C VAL A 302 17.85 -14.75 5.07
N ILE A 303 17.86 -15.33 6.27
CA ILE A 303 16.92 -16.41 6.65
C ILE A 303 15.81 -15.83 7.53
N TRP A 304 14.60 -16.36 7.40
CA TRP A 304 13.40 -15.83 8.03
C TRP A 304 12.78 -16.83 8.99
N LEU A 305 12.23 -16.33 10.09
CA LEU A 305 11.48 -17.12 11.07
C LEU A 305 10.04 -16.61 11.15
N ASP A 306 9.14 -17.46 10.69
CA ASP A 306 7.70 -17.29 10.79
C ASP A 306 7.19 -17.64 12.21
N ILE A 307 5.89 -17.63 12.46
CA ILE A 307 5.27 -17.52 13.79
C ILE A 307 5.66 -18.63 14.78
N GLU A 308 6.06 -19.82 14.31
CA GLU A 308 6.43 -20.94 15.18
C GLU A 308 7.76 -20.74 15.94
N HIS A 309 8.49 -19.64 15.68
CA HIS A 309 9.66 -19.28 16.49
C HIS A 309 9.33 -18.69 17.86
N THR A 310 8.10 -18.23 18.05
CA THR A 310 7.65 -17.56 19.26
C THR A 310 7.23 -18.54 20.36
N ASP A 311 7.25 -18.12 21.63
CA ASP A 311 6.71 -18.90 22.74
C ASP A 311 5.17 -18.88 22.73
N GLY A 312 4.58 -19.81 21.98
CA GLY A 312 3.12 -19.95 21.90
C GLY A 312 2.41 -18.72 21.32
N LYS A 313 2.97 -18.13 20.25
CA LYS A 313 2.43 -16.97 19.53
C LYS A 313 2.41 -15.69 20.38
N ARG A 314 3.38 -15.60 21.30
CA ARG A 314 3.71 -14.37 22.03
C ARG A 314 4.87 -13.69 21.32
N TYR A 315 4.61 -12.62 20.58
CA TYR A 315 5.67 -11.85 19.92
C TYR A 315 6.72 -11.32 20.91
N PHE A 316 7.90 -10.91 20.40
CA PHE A 316 9.04 -10.51 21.23
C PHE A 316 9.57 -11.61 22.19
N THR A 317 9.18 -12.87 21.96
CA THR A 317 9.67 -14.04 22.69
C THR A 317 10.25 -15.08 21.73
N TRP A 318 10.83 -16.15 22.30
CA TRP A 318 11.41 -17.27 21.55
C TRP A 318 10.92 -18.58 22.19
N ASP A 319 10.51 -19.55 21.38
CA ASP A 319 10.20 -20.89 21.88
C ASP A 319 11.46 -21.49 22.53
N LYS A 320 11.39 -21.75 23.82
CA LYS A 320 12.55 -22.15 24.62
C LYS A 320 13.05 -23.56 24.31
N LYS A 321 12.29 -24.40 23.60
CA LYS A 321 12.72 -25.75 23.21
C LYS A 321 13.40 -25.70 21.84
N LYS A 322 12.79 -25.00 20.89
CA LYS A 322 13.24 -24.87 19.49
C LYS A 322 14.38 -23.85 19.31
N PHE A 323 14.29 -22.73 20.04
CA PHE A 323 15.23 -21.60 19.96
C PHE A 323 15.82 -21.29 21.34
N GLN A 324 16.62 -22.23 21.85
CA GLN A 324 17.24 -22.14 23.18
C GLN A 324 18.28 -21.02 23.30
N ASN A 325 19.01 -20.74 22.23
CA ASN A 325 20.12 -19.80 22.15
C ASN A 325 20.01 -18.90 20.89
N PRO A 326 18.95 -18.08 20.75
CA PRO A 326 18.71 -17.31 19.53
C PRO A 326 19.83 -16.32 19.21
N LYS A 327 20.54 -15.83 20.25
CA LYS A 327 21.75 -15.01 20.06
C LYS A 327 22.87 -15.80 19.37
N ARG A 328 23.13 -17.05 19.80
CA ARG A 328 24.17 -17.91 19.20
C ARG A 328 23.84 -18.21 17.73
N MET A 329 22.59 -18.53 17.43
CA MET A 329 22.13 -18.71 16.04
C MET A 329 22.42 -17.46 15.19
N GLN A 330 22.08 -16.27 15.70
CA GLN A 330 22.40 -15.01 15.03
C GLN A 330 23.91 -14.76 14.89
N GLU A 331 24.73 -15.11 15.89
CA GLU A 331 26.20 -14.99 15.78
C GLU A 331 26.77 -15.91 14.68
N LEU A 332 26.20 -17.11 14.49
CA LEU A 332 26.61 -18.01 13.41
C LEU A 332 26.29 -17.41 12.04
N LEU A 333 25.09 -16.84 11.87
CA LEU A 333 24.71 -16.11 10.64
C LEU A 333 25.62 -14.88 10.42
N ARG A 334 25.91 -14.12 11.48
CA ARG A 334 26.77 -12.93 11.42
C ARG A 334 28.19 -13.27 10.95
N LYS A 335 28.77 -14.40 11.37
CA LYS A 335 30.10 -14.86 10.89
C LYS A 335 30.13 -15.06 9.38
N LYS A 336 29.00 -15.43 8.78
CA LYS A 336 28.81 -15.55 7.33
C LYS A 336 28.24 -14.28 6.69
N LYS A 337 28.19 -13.17 7.43
CA LYS A 337 27.66 -11.85 7.04
C LYS A 337 26.16 -11.85 6.69
N ARG A 338 25.42 -12.89 7.06
CA ARG A 338 23.96 -13.03 6.85
C ARG A 338 23.15 -12.35 7.95
N LYS A 339 21.86 -12.18 7.69
CA LYS A 339 20.87 -11.55 8.59
C LYS A 339 19.75 -12.52 8.93
N LEU A 340 18.98 -12.15 9.94
CA LEU A 340 17.78 -12.85 10.37
C LEU A 340 16.59 -11.90 10.27
N VAL A 341 15.45 -12.38 9.78
CA VAL A 341 14.17 -11.67 9.93
C VAL A 341 13.23 -12.51 10.76
N VAL A 342 12.48 -11.88 11.66
CA VAL A 342 11.46 -12.54 12.48
C VAL A 342 10.12 -11.84 12.34
N ILE A 343 9.04 -12.62 12.36
CA ILE A 343 7.67 -12.09 12.29
C ILE A 343 7.21 -11.48 13.62
N VAL A 344 6.51 -10.35 13.55
CA VAL A 344 5.90 -9.63 14.68
C VAL A 344 4.58 -9.01 14.21
N ASP A 345 3.47 -9.61 14.61
CA ASP A 345 2.12 -9.20 14.17
C ASP A 345 1.45 -8.28 15.21
N PRO A 346 0.35 -7.59 14.87
CA PRO A 346 -0.24 -6.59 15.76
C PRO A 346 -1.14 -7.17 16.86
N HIS A 347 -1.50 -8.45 16.76
CA HIS A 347 -2.36 -9.11 17.74
C HIS A 347 -1.54 -9.62 18.93
N VAL A 348 -2.05 -9.42 20.14
CA VAL A 348 -1.34 -9.69 21.38
C VAL A 348 -2.14 -10.72 22.18
N LYS A 349 -1.55 -11.91 22.34
CA LYS A 349 -2.15 -12.99 23.14
C LYS A 349 -2.46 -12.53 24.57
N ALA A 350 -3.67 -12.76 25.03
CA ALA A 350 -4.09 -12.54 26.41
C ALA A 350 -3.39 -13.53 27.33
N ASP A 351 -2.41 -13.05 28.07
CA ASP A 351 -1.69 -13.81 29.07
C ASP A 351 -1.11 -12.84 30.10
N PRO A 352 -1.61 -12.81 31.35
CA PRO A 352 -1.08 -11.92 32.39
C PRO A 352 0.43 -12.07 32.65
N MET A 353 1.03 -13.22 32.32
CA MET A 353 2.47 -13.46 32.46
C MET A 353 3.28 -12.96 31.25
N TYR A 354 2.60 -12.58 30.16
CA TYR A 354 3.23 -12.02 28.97
C TYR A 354 3.35 -10.50 29.11
N THR A 355 4.59 -10.01 29.26
CA THR A 355 4.88 -8.59 29.55
C THR A 355 4.28 -7.61 28.56
N LEU A 356 4.25 -7.93 27.25
CA LEU A 356 3.65 -7.05 26.26
C LEU A 356 2.15 -6.88 26.50
N TYR A 357 1.45 -7.99 26.78
CA TYR A 357 0.02 -7.97 27.11
C TYR A 357 -0.24 -7.23 28.41
N SER A 358 0.47 -7.57 29.49
CA SER A 358 0.21 -6.99 30.81
C SER A 358 0.42 -5.47 30.80
N GLN A 359 1.48 -4.99 30.14
CA GLN A 359 1.73 -3.55 29.98
C GLN A 359 0.69 -2.87 29.08
N GLY A 360 0.35 -3.50 27.94
CA GLY A 360 -0.67 -2.97 27.03
C GLY A 360 -2.03 -2.85 27.72
N LYS A 361 -2.38 -3.83 28.56
CA LYS A 361 -3.61 -3.85 29.37
C LYS A 361 -3.61 -2.76 30.44
N GLU A 362 -2.53 -2.67 31.22
CA GLU A 362 -2.37 -1.68 32.30
C GLU A 362 -2.44 -0.25 31.78
N LYS A 363 -1.83 0.00 30.60
CA LYS A 363 -1.75 1.32 29.98
C LYS A 363 -2.95 1.65 29.07
N GLY A 364 -3.87 0.71 28.86
CA GLY A 364 -5.04 0.91 28.02
C GLY A 364 -4.72 1.08 26.52
N TYR A 365 -3.65 0.44 26.04
CA TYR A 365 -3.12 0.60 24.67
C TYR A 365 -3.82 -0.25 23.59
N PHE A 366 -4.83 -1.03 23.97
CA PHE A 366 -5.61 -1.82 23.02
C PHE A 366 -6.75 -1.01 22.42
N VAL A 367 -7.06 -1.30 21.15
CA VAL A 367 -8.29 -0.85 20.49
C VAL A 367 -9.50 -1.23 21.35
N LYS A 368 -10.55 -0.41 21.34
CA LYS A 368 -11.77 -0.67 22.11
C LYS A 368 -12.90 -1.19 21.24
N ASP A 369 -13.82 -1.94 21.82
CA ASP A 369 -15.14 -2.16 21.24
C ASP A 369 -16.03 -0.91 21.47
N ARG A 370 -17.20 -0.87 20.85
CA ARG A 370 -18.18 0.22 21.03
C ARG A 370 -18.65 0.43 22.48
N ASN A 371 -18.43 -0.55 23.37
CA ASN A 371 -18.81 -0.47 24.79
C ASN A 371 -17.65 0.05 25.66
N GLY A 372 -16.52 0.42 25.05
CA GLY A 372 -15.32 0.91 25.74
C GLY A 372 -14.46 -0.18 26.37
N LYS A 373 -14.74 -1.46 26.10
CA LYS A 373 -13.88 -2.59 26.54
C LYS A 373 -12.78 -2.81 25.52
N ASP A 374 -11.68 -3.46 25.91
CA ASP A 374 -10.66 -3.84 24.93
C ASP A 374 -11.26 -4.78 23.88
N PHE A 375 -11.00 -4.48 22.60
CA PHE A 375 -11.43 -5.29 21.47
C PHE A 375 -10.70 -6.63 21.51
N GLU A 376 -11.48 -7.69 21.70
CA GLU A 376 -10.99 -9.07 21.74
C GLU A 376 -11.32 -9.77 20.41
N GLY A 377 -10.29 -10.20 19.70
CA GLY A 377 -10.42 -11.11 18.57
C GLY A 377 -10.42 -12.58 18.99
N ILE A 378 -10.18 -13.48 18.04
CA ILE A 378 -10.14 -14.91 18.32
C ILE A 378 -8.94 -15.33 19.19
N CYS A 379 -9.14 -16.42 19.94
CA CYS A 379 -8.15 -17.05 20.81
C CYS A 379 -7.65 -16.12 21.94
N SER A 380 -8.52 -15.21 22.37
CA SER A 380 -8.22 -14.18 23.37
C SER A 380 -6.98 -13.40 22.96
N SER A 381 -7.05 -12.74 21.80
CA SER A 381 -6.01 -11.85 21.32
C SER A 381 -6.55 -10.42 21.25
N TYR A 382 -5.75 -9.46 21.70
CA TYR A 382 -6.09 -8.03 21.69
C TYR A 382 -5.23 -7.28 20.69
N TYR A 383 -5.74 -6.20 20.11
CA TYR A 383 -5.06 -5.47 19.04
C TYR A 383 -4.55 -4.15 19.58
N LEU A 384 -3.24 -3.89 19.43
CA LEU A 384 -2.67 -2.59 19.82
C LEU A 384 -3.25 -1.49 18.94
N ASP A 385 -3.56 -0.34 19.54
CA ASP A 385 -4.05 0.80 18.79
C ASP A 385 -2.90 1.64 18.23
N PHE A 386 -2.39 1.24 17.06
CA PHE A 386 -1.28 1.93 16.39
C PHE A 386 -1.63 3.35 15.92
N THR A 387 -2.91 3.74 15.92
CA THR A 387 -3.33 5.11 15.61
C THR A 387 -2.93 6.08 16.72
N ASN A 388 -2.76 5.58 17.95
CA ASN A 388 -2.27 6.35 19.08
C ASN A 388 -0.74 6.54 18.99
N PRO A 389 -0.23 7.78 18.89
CA PRO A 389 1.21 8.03 18.83
C PRO A 389 1.98 7.56 20.07
N GLU A 390 1.34 7.52 21.25
CA GLU A 390 1.95 6.98 22.47
C GLU A 390 2.17 5.46 22.36
N VAL A 391 1.19 4.74 21.80
CA VAL A 391 1.31 3.29 21.55
C VAL A 391 2.42 3.02 20.55
N ARG A 392 2.51 3.79 19.45
CA ARG A 392 3.61 3.67 18.48
C ARG A 392 4.98 3.86 19.14
N LYS A 393 5.13 4.91 19.96
CA LYS A 393 6.37 5.19 20.69
C LYS A 393 6.74 4.07 21.66
N TRP A 394 5.77 3.56 22.43
CA TRP A 394 5.99 2.45 23.36
C TRP A 394 6.30 1.13 22.62
N TYR A 395 5.64 0.87 21.49
CA TYR A 395 5.88 -0.31 20.66
C TYR A 395 7.29 -0.27 20.05
N ALA A 396 7.72 0.89 19.54
CA ALA A 396 9.09 1.12 19.08
C ALA A 396 10.12 0.81 20.18
N ASP A 397 9.82 1.15 21.44
CA ASP A 397 10.67 0.84 22.59
C ASP A 397 10.80 -0.67 22.92
N GLN A 398 9.86 -1.49 22.46
CA GLN A 398 9.93 -2.94 22.65
C GLN A 398 11.08 -3.58 21.84
N PHE A 399 11.49 -2.96 20.74
CA PHE A 399 12.61 -3.44 19.91
C PHE A 399 13.99 -3.16 20.47
N ALA A 400 14.11 -2.43 21.59
CA ALA A 400 15.39 -2.22 22.25
C ALA A 400 16.02 -3.57 22.65
N PHE A 401 17.33 -3.76 22.46
CA PHE A 401 18.02 -5.04 22.75
C PHE A 401 17.88 -5.51 24.20
N LYS A 402 17.68 -4.58 25.14
CA LYS A 402 17.41 -4.88 26.56
C LYS A 402 16.00 -5.44 26.80
N THR A 403 15.04 -5.03 25.97
CA THR A 403 13.62 -5.40 26.05
C THR A 403 13.37 -6.66 25.24
N TYR A 404 13.70 -6.64 23.93
CA TYR A 404 13.60 -7.82 23.07
C TYR A 404 14.79 -8.75 23.28
N LYS A 405 14.74 -9.49 24.39
CA LYS A 405 15.77 -10.47 24.76
C LYS A 405 15.95 -11.49 23.65
N GLY A 406 17.21 -11.79 23.33
CA GLY A 406 17.57 -12.72 22.27
C GLY A 406 17.83 -12.04 20.91
N SER A 407 17.36 -10.81 20.69
CA SER A 407 17.66 -10.06 19.47
C SER A 407 19.09 -9.50 19.45
N THR A 408 19.63 -9.28 18.24
CA THR A 408 20.91 -8.62 17.98
C THR A 408 20.78 -7.63 16.82
N ASN A 409 21.83 -6.90 16.48
CA ASN A 409 21.83 -5.90 15.40
C ASN A 409 21.66 -6.48 13.99
N ILE A 410 21.74 -7.81 13.81
CA ILE A 410 21.48 -8.47 12.51
C ILE A 410 20.05 -9.01 12.38
N LEU A 411 19.19 -8.82 13.39
CA LEU A 411 17.80 -9.22 13.37
C LEU A 411 16.91 -8.08 12.89
N PHE A 412 16.12 -8.31 11.85
CA PHE A 412 15.14 -7.39 11.28
C PHE A 412 13.73 -7.98 11.37
N VAL A 413 12.71 -7.25 10.91
CA VAL A 413 11.32 -7.54 11.28
C VAL A 413 10.43 -7.69 10.07
N TRP A 414 9.44 -8.55 10.22
CA TRP A 414 8.33 -8.74 9.31
C TRP A 414 7.04 -8.46 10.08
N ASN A 415 6.26 -7.47 9.65
CA ASN A 415 4.90 -7.26 10.13
C ASN A 415 3.92 -7.94 9.18
N ASP A 416 3.23 -8.95 9.68
CA ASP A 416 2.14 -9.63 8.98
C ASP A 416 0.81 -9.40 9.70
N MET A 417 -0.28 -9.86 9.09
CA MET A 417 -1.61 -9.87 9.71
C MET A 417 -2.11 -8.48 10.13
N ASN A 418 -1.62 -7.42 9.48
CA ASN A 418 -1.74 -6.05 9.92
C ASN A 418 -2.74 -5.20 9.14
N GLU A 419 -3.69 -5.85 8.50
CA GLU A 419 -4.87 -5.22 7.92
C GLU A 419 -5.70 -4.41 8.93
N PRO A 420 -6.05 -4.88 10.14
CA PRO A 420 -5.66 -6.10 10.87
C PRO A 420 -6.47 -7.34 10.48
N SER A 421 -5.80 -8.49 10.41
CA SER A 421 -6.48 -9.78 10.24
C SER A 421 -7.09 -10.24 11.57
N VAL A 422 -8.41 -10.41 11.59
CA VAL A 422 -9.18 -10.88 12.74
C VAL A 422 -9.96 -12.11 12.30
N PHE A 423 -9.49 -13.30 12.65
CA PHE A 423 -10.19 -14.54 12.31
C PHE A 423 -11.64 -14.51 12.82
N LYS A 424 -12.58 -15.00 11.99
CA LYS A 424 -14.05 -14.89 12.16
C LYS A 424 -14.60 -13.48 12.48
N GLY A 425 -13.80 -12.42 12.31
CA GLY A 425 -14.33 -11.08 12.13
C GLY A 425 -15.11 -10.99 10.81
N ALA A 426 -15.95 -9.97 10.67
CA ALA A 426 -16.59 -9.69 9.38
C ALA A 426 -15.50 -9.46 8.34
N GLU A 427 -15.57 -10.18 7.22
CA GLU A 427 -14.55 -10.14 6.16
C GLU A 427 -13.11 -10.44 6.65
N LEU A 428 -12.97 -11.18 7.76
CA LEU A 428 -11.69 -11.47 8.41
C LEU A 428 -10.92 -10.24 8.90
N THR A 429 -11.61 -9.14 9.21
CA THR A 429 -11.00 -7.95 9.81
C THR A 429 -11.81 -7.43 11.02
N MET A 430 -11.31 -6.35 11.61
CA MET A 430 -11.89 -5.71 12.78
C MET A 430 -13.23 -5.06 12.46
N GLN A 431 -14.12 -5.04 13.46
CA GLN A 431 -15.46 -4.46 13.31
C GLN A 431 -15.36 -2.96 13.06
N LYS A 432 -16.20 -2.45 12.15
CA LYS A 432 -16.20 -1.05 11.72
C LYS A 432 -16.47 -0.04 12.86
N ASP A 433 -17.22 -0.44 13.88
CA ASP A 433 -17.57 0.35 15.06
C ASP A 433 -16.59 0.15 16.24
N ALA A 434 -15.47 -0.55 16.04
CA ALA A 434 -14.38 -0.55 17.01
C ALA A 434 -13.82 0.88 17.13
N VAL A 435 -13.39 1.25 18.34
CA VAL A 435 -13.05 2.62 18.71
C VAL A 435 -11.54 2.73 18.95
N HIS A 436 -10.93 3.67 18.25
CA HIS A 436 -9.52 4.01 18.30
C HIS A 436 -9.29 5.31 19.07
N TYR A 437 -8.03 5.69 19.19
CA TYR A 437 -7.55 6.95 19.71
C TYR A 437 -8.36 8.15 19.19
N ASN A 438 -8.66 9.09 20.09
CA ASN A 438 -9.54 10.23 19.84
C ASN A 438 -11.00 9.88 19.49
N ASN A 439 -11.48 8.68 19.86
CA ASN A 439 -12.85 8.19 19.62
C ASN A 439 -13.22 8.07 18.13
N TRP A 440 -12.22 7.84 17.26
CA TRP A 440 -12.49 7.51 15.86
C TRP A 440 -12.93 6.06 15.72
N GLU A 441 -13.88 5.81 14.83
CA GLU A 441 -14.32 4.47 14.46
C GLU A 441 -13.29 3.82 13.52
N HIS A 442 -13.17 2.49 13.59
CA HIS A 442 -12.28 1.74 12.72
C HIS A 442 -12.57 1.99 11.24
N ARG A 443 -13.84 2.17 10.87
CA ARG A 443 -14.26 2.50 9.49
C ARG A 443 -13.54 3.72 8.90
N GLU A 444 -13.16 4.70 9.72
CA GLU A 444 -12.59 5.97 9.24
C GLU A 444 -11.10 5.83 8.89
N LEU A 445 -10.41 4.88 9.52
CA LEU A 445 -8.95 4.77 9.50
C LEU A 445 -8.42 3.38 9.12
N HIS A 446 -9.30 2.44 8.78
CA HIS A 446 -8.99 1.03 8.53
C HIS A 446 -7.73 0.84 7.68
N ASN A 447 -7.65 1.50 6.52
CA ASN A 447 -6.53 1.35 5.60
C ASN A 447 -5.19 1.91 6.15
N LEU A 448 -5.19 2.67 7.25
CA LEU A 448 -3.97 3.19 7.90
C LEU A 448 -3.43 2.29 9.00
N TYR A 449 -4.17 1.27 9.45
CA TYR A 449 -3.77 0.48 10.62
C TYR A 449 -2.40 -0.20 10.41
N GLY A 450 -2.23 -0.88 9.28
CA GLY A 450 -0.97 -1.54 8.91
C GLY A 450 0.19 -0.56 8.66
N PHE A 451 -0.12 0.59 8.04
CA PHE A 451 0.83 1.70 7.84
C PHE A 451 1.44 2.16 9.17
N TYR A 452 0.61 2.31 10.21
CA TYR A 452 1.10 2.75 11.53
C TYR A 452 1.91 1.69 12.27
N GLN A 453 1.59 0.41 12.13
CA GLN A 453 2.44 -0.63 12.70
C GLN A 453 3.81 -0.64 12.01
N GLN A 454 3.85 -0.57 10.67
CA GLN A 454 5.11 -0.57 9.94
C GLN A 454 5.98 0.63 10.33
N MET A 455 5.37 1.82 10.45
CA MET A 455 6.01 3.04 10.95
C MET A 455 6.64 2.81 12.33
N ALA A 456 5.86 2.32 13.31
CA ALA A 456 6.33 2.08 14.67
C ALA A 456 7.46 1.03 14.73
N THR A 457 7.37 -0.03 13.93
CA THR A 457 8.43 -1.04 13.81
C THR A 457 9.72 -0.43 13.23
N ALA A 458 9.63 0.32 12.13
CA ALA A 458 10.78 0.96 11.51
C ALA A 458 11.47 1.93 12.48
N GLU A 459 10.69 2.75 13.19
CA GLU A 459 11.18 3.63 14.26
C GLU A 459 11.89 2.84 15.37
N GLY A 460 11.34 1.71 15.80
CA GLY A 460 11.96 0.83 16.80
C GLY A 460 13.32 0.30 16.37
N LEU A 461 13.47 -0.11 15.11
CA LEU A 461 14.74 -0.59 14.55
C LEU A 461 15.78 0.53 14.40
N ILE A 462 15.36 1.75 14.08
CA ILE A 462 16.23 2.94 14.07
C ILE A 462 16.66 3.25 15.51
N LYS A 463 15.71 3.32 16.45
CA LYS A 463 15.94 3.71 17.85
C LYS A 463 16.88 2.76 18.58
N ARG A 464 16.74 1.44 18.41
CA ARG A 464 17.63 0.45 19.05
C ARG A 464 19.10 0.56 18.60
N SER A 465 19.35 1.19 17.45
CA SER A 465 20.70 1.48 16.94
C SER A 465 21.18 2.92 17.25
N SER A 466 20.39 3.68 18.01
CA SER A 466 20.62 5.11 18.25
C SER A 466 20.69 5.93 16.96
N GLY A 467 19.87 5.58 15.96
CA GLY A 467 19.79 6.29 14.69
C GLY A 467 20.90 5.99 13.69
N LYS A 468 21.74 4.97 13.95
CA LYS A 468 22.91 4.66 13.11
C LYS A 468 22.60 3.69 11.97
N GLU A 469 21.66 2.78 12.17
CA GLU A 469 21.32 1.73 11.21
C GLU A 469 19.99 2.02 10.52
N ARG A 470 19.92 1.73 9.23
CA ARG A 470 18.67 1.81 8.47
C ARG A 470 17.78 0.59 8.81
N PRO A 471 16.46 0.78 8.94
CA PRO A 471 15.56 -0.32 9.22
C PRO A 471 15.38 -1.21 7.97
N PHE A 472 14.96 -2.45 8.19
CA PHE A 472 14.32 -3.28 7.18
C PHE A 472 13.07 -3.87 7.84
N VAL A 473 11.91 -3.50 7.30
CA VAL A 473 10.60 -3.98 7.73
C VAL A 473 9.82 -4.38 6.48
N LEU A 474 9.43 -5.65 6.41
CA LEU A 474 8.44 -6.10 5.43
C LEU A 474 7.04 -5.94 6.03
N THR A 475 6.09 -5.37 5.32
CA THR A 475 4.68 -5.25 5.76
C THR A 475 3.72 -5.88 4.74
N ARG A 476 2.61 -6.46 5.22
CA ARG A 476 1.55 -6.97 4.35
C ARG A 476 0.56 -5.88 3.97
N SER A 477 0.02 -5.22 5.01
CA SER A 477 -0.88 -4.09 4.87
C SER A 477 -0.11 -2.78 4.76
N PHE A 478 -0.54 -1.94 3.83
CA PHE A 478 0.10 -0.67 3.51
C PHE A 478 -0.92 0.37 3.02
N PHE A 479 -0.51 1.64 3.16
CA PHE A 479 -1.20 2.81 2.61
C PHE A 479 -0.23 3.73 1.85
N ALA A 480 -0.75 4.80 1.24
CA ALA A 480 0.07 5.90 0.72
C ALA A 480 1.08 6.38 1.79
N GLY A 481 2.36 6.45 1.45
CA GLY A 481 3.44 6.82 2.38
C GLY A 481 4.20 5.62 2.99
N SER A 482 3.74 4.38 2.81
CA SER A 482 4.42 3.18 3.35
C SER A 482 5.81 2.95 2.77
N GLN A 483 6.11 3.53 1.59
CA GLN A 483 7.44 3.53 0.99
C GLN A 483 8.53 4.11 1.92
N LYS A 484 8.14 4.94 2.90
CA LYS A 484 9.04 5.52 3.90
C LYS A 484 9.58 4.51 4.92
N TYR A 485 8.95 3.33 5.05
CA TYR A 485 9.19 2.44 6.20
C TYR A 485 9.75 1.06 5.84
N GLY A 486 9.74 0.67 4.56
CA GLY A 486 10.40 -0.57 4.14
C GLY A 486 9.84 -1.16 2.86
N ALA A 487 9.65 -2.49 2.90
CA ALA A 487 9.18 -3.30 1.79
C ALA A 487 7.73 -3.75 1.98
N VAL A 488 7.08 -4.09 0.86
CA VAL A 488 5.78 -4.78 0.83
C VAL A 488 5.89 -6.06 0.00
N TRP A 489 4.99 -7.01 0.19
CA TRP A 489 4.84 -8.14 -0.74
C TRP A 489 3.38 -8.41 -1.04
N THR A 490 3.12 -9.21 -2.09
CA THR A 490 1.76 -9.42 -2.60
C THR A 490 0.90 -10.38 -1.78
N GLY A 491 1.33 -10.78 -0.58
CA GLY A 491 0.61 -11.71 0.29
C GLY A 491 0.55 -13.14 -0.25
N ASP A 492 -0.50 -13.85 0.17
CA ASP A 492 -0.65 -15.31 0.04
C ASP A 492 -1.06 -15.74 -1.37
N ASN A 493 -0.12 -15.69 -2.30
CA ASN A 493 -0.27 -16.16 -3.68
C ASN A 493 -0.21 -17.71 -3.79
N THR A 494 -0.55 -18.26 -4.95
CA THR A 494 -0.59 -19.72 -5.17
C THR A 494 0.54 -20.19 -6.09
N ALA A 495 1.03 -21.40 -5.87
CA ALA A 495 2.06 -22.07 -6.66
C ALA A 495 1.58 -22.50 -8.06
N GLU A 496 1.17 -21.52 -8.89
CA GLU A 496 0.65 -21.73 -10.25
C GLU A 496 1.19 -20.68 -11.23
N TRP A 497 1.31 -21.03 -12.51
CA TRP A 497 1.78 -20.13 -13.57
C TRP A 497 0.98 -18.82 -13.67
N GLY A 498 -0.33 -18.87 -13.39
CA GLY A 498 -1.17 -17.67 -13.37
C GLY A 498 -0.71 -16.63 -12.36
N TYR A 499 -0.27 -17.08 -11.17
CA TYR A 499 0.22 -16.20 -10.11
C TYR A 499 1.65 -15.71 -10.36
N LEU A 500 2.50 -16.54 -10.98
CA LEU A 500 3.78 -16.05 -11.49
C LEU A 500 3.56 -14.91 -12.49
N LYS A 501 2.64 -15.09 -13.44
CA LYS A 501 2.32 -14.07 -14.47
C LYS A 501 1.70 -12.81 -13.87
N ILE A 502 0.73 -12.94 -12.96
CA ILE A 502 0.03 -11.78 -12.36
C ILE A 502 0.92 -11.00 -11.38
N SER A 503 2.01 -11.59 -10.88
CA SER A 503 2.95 -10.86 -10.03
C SER A 503 3.53 -9.62 -10.72
N ILE A 504 3.77 -9.67 -12.04
CA ILE A 504 4.34 -8.55 -12.80
C ILE A 504 3.44 -7.31 -12.77
N PRO A 505 2.16 -7.34 -13.23
CA PRO A 505 1.30 -6.17 -13.18
C PRO A 505 1.04 -5.69 -11.75
N MET A 506 0.92 -6.59 -10.76
CA MET A 506 0.76 -6.18 -9.36
C MET A 506 1.95 -5.38 -8.83
N LEU A 507 3.17 -5.82 -9.12
CA LEU A 507 4.37 -5.11 -8.67
C LEU A 507 4.56 -3.79 -9.42
N LEU A 508 4.18 -3.73 -10.69
CA LEU A 508 4.19 -2.49 -11.46
C LEU A 508 3.21 -1.46 -10.90
N THR A 509 1.97 -1.84 -10.54
CA THR A 509 1.01 -0.90 -9.94
C THR A 509 1.47 -0.40 -8.58
N ILE A 510 2.01 -1.27 -7.73
CA ILE A 510 2.60 -0.89 -6.42
C ILE A 510 3.80 0.05 -6.60
N SER A 511 4.69 -0.25 -7.55
CA SER A 511 5.88 0.57 -7.84
C SER A 511 5.51 1.95 -8.41
N MET A 512 4.50 2.03 -9.29
CA MET A 512 3.95 3.30 -9.79
C MET A 512 3.26 4.12 -8.70
N ALA A 513 2.73 3.45 -7.67
CA ALA A 513 2.14 4.08 -6.49
C ALA A 513 3.19 4.51 -5.44
N GLY A 514 4.47 4.62 -5.83
CA GLY A 514 5.56 5.13 -4.98
C GLY A 514 6.25 4.07 -4.12
N ILE A 515 5.72 2.86 -4.01
CA ILE A 515 6.29 1.77 -3.20
C ILE A 515 7.17 0.90 -4.10
N SER A 516 8.39 1.35 -4.35
CA SER A 516 9.33 0.63 -5.23
C SER A 516 9.85 -0.67 -4.62
N PHE A 517 9.85 -0.81 -3.30
CA PHE A 517 10.35 -2.00 -2.64
C PHE A 517 9.26 -3.08 -2.48
N CYS A 518 8.85 -3.67 -3.60
CA CYS A 518 7.79 -4.68 -3.65
C CYS A 518 8.26 -6.01 -4.27
N GLY A 519 7.59 -7.11 -3.91
CA GLY A 519 7.87 -8.46 -4.44
C GLY A 519 6.72 -9.45 -4.23
N ALA A 520 6.83 -10.62 -4.84
CA ALA A 520 5.90 -11.73 -4.64
C ALA A 520 6.65 -12.97 -4.12
N ASP A 521 5.97 -13.85 -3.39
CA ASP A 521 6.62 -15.04 -2.85
C ASP A 521 7.04 -16.00 -3.96
N VAL A 522 8.34 -16.25 -4.05
CA VAL A 522 8.96 -17.10 -5.06
C VAL A 522 8.59 -18.56 -4.81
N GLY A 523 7.99 -19.18 -5.82
CA GLY A 523 7.41 -20.52 -5.76
C GLY A 523 5.92 -20.54 -5.39
N GLY A 524 5.34 -19.42 -4.95
CA GLY A 524 3.92 -19.30 -4.59
C GLY A 524 3.61 -19.87 -3.21
N PHE A 525 3.03 -19.08 -2.30
CA PHE A 525 2.83 -19.43 -0.90
C PHE A 525 2.01 -20.70 -0.69
N ILE A 526 0.90 -20.84 -1.43
CA ILE A 526 -0.03 -21.98 -1.33
C ILE A 526 0.33 -23.06 -2.36
N GLY A 527 0.52 -24.30 -1.89
CA GLY A 527 0.71 -25.47 -2.75
C GLY A 527 2.18 -25.80 -3.02
N ASP A 528 2.39 -26.78 -3.90
CA ASP A 528 3.71 -27.30 -4.27
C ASP A 528 3.94 -27.05 -5.77
N PRO A 529 4.83 -26.14 -6.18
CA PRO A 529 5.11 -25.89 -7.60
C PRO A 529 5.87 -27.07 -8.19
N GLU A 530 5.60 -27.40 -9.45
CA GLU A 530 6.47 -28.29 -10.20
C GLU A 530 7.87 -27.67 -10.38
N PRO A 531 8.92 -28.49 -10.57
CA PRO A 531 10.29 -27.98 -10.65
C PRO A 531 10.50 -26.89 -11.70
N GLU A 532 9.83 -26.99 -12.86
CA GLU A 532 9.93 -25.98 -13.91
C GLU A 532 9.33 -24.64 -13.47
N LEU A 533 8.13 -24.63 -12.89
CA LEU A 533 7.51 -23.43 -12.37
C LEU A 533 8.39 -22.79 -11.30
N LEU A 534 8.96 -23.59 -10.39
CA LEU A 534 9.86 -23.07 -9.35
C LEU A 534 11.08 -22.39 -9.98
N VAL A 535 11.74 -23.04 -10.95
CA VAL A 535 12.89 -22.46 -11.68
C VAL A 535 12.50 -21.13 -12.34
N ARG A 536 11.35 -21.06 -13.03
CA ARG A 536 10.89 -19.82 -13.67
C ARG A 536 10.57 -18.73 -12.66
N TRP A 537 10.08 -19.10 -11.48
CA TRP A 537 9.83 -18.13 -10.43
C TRP A 537 11.12 -17.55 -9.87
N TYR A 538 12.18 -18.34 -9.68
CA TYR A 538 13.49 -17.81 -9.30
C TYR A 538 14.05 -16.85 -10.37
N GLN A 539 13.89 -17.19 -11.65
CA GLN A 539 14.29 -16.30 -12.75
C GLN A 539 13.52 -14.98 -12.72
N ALA A 540 12.20 -15.00 -12.54
CA ALA A 540 11.41 -13.78 -12.44
C ALA A 540 11.71 -12.97 -11.15
N GLY A 541 11.76 -13.65 -10.01
CA GLY A 541 12.00 -13.04 -8.70
C GLY A 541 13.37 -12.38 -8.59
N ALA A 542 14.39 -12.93 -9.26
CA ALA A 542 15.73 -12.34 -9.32
C ALA A 542 15.72 -10.91 -9.88
N TYR A 543 14.73 -10.55 -10.70
CA TYR A 543 14.57 -9.21 -11.30
C TYR A 543 13.51 -8.35 -10.58
N GLN A 544 12.80 -8.89 -9.58
CA GLN A 544 11.81 -8.12 -8.79
C GLN A 544 12.49 -7.37 -7.63
N PRO A 545 12.02 -6.16 -7.26
CA PRO A 545 12.72 -5.34 -6.25
C PRO A 545 12.95 -6.04 -4.91
N PHE A 546 11.94 -6.70 -4.35
CA PHE A 546 12.06 -7.58 -3.18
C PHE A 546 12.03 -9.05 -3.60
N PHE A 547 13.04 -9.83 -3.21
CA PHE A 547 13.27 -11.19 -3.69
C PHE A 547 13.29 -12.21 -2.54
N ARG A 548 12.15 -12.86 -2.30
CA ARG A 548 11.97 -13.84 -1.20
C ARG A 548 11.33 -15.14 -1.68
N GLY A 549 11.94 -16.27 -1.37
CA GLY A 549 11.27 -17.58 -1.39
C GLY A 549 10.51 -17.80 -0.08
N HIS A 550 9.22 -18.12 -0.14
CA HIS A 550 8.38 -18.37 1.05
C HIS A 550 7.27 -19.36 0.73
N SER A 551 6.85 -20.20 1.68
CA SER A 551 5.84 -21.25 1.52
C SER A 551 5.00 -21.43 2.77
N ASN A 552 3.77 -21.91 2.64
CA ASN A 552 2.91 -22.19 3.78
C ASN A 552 3.33 -23.46 4.55
N MET A 553 2.69 -23.69 5.70
CA MET A 553 2.94 -24.81 6.61
C MET A 553 2.68 -26.19 6.00
N LYS A 554 1.77 -26.30 5.03
CA LYS A 554 1.37 -27.55 4.40
C LYS A 554 2.24 -27.91 3.19
N SER A 555 2.96 -26.95 2.62
CA SER A 555 3.84 -27.14 1.47
C SER A 555 5.11 -27.91 1.86
N LYS A 556 5.58 -28.73 0.91
CA LYS A 556 6.84 -29.46 1.03
C LYS A 556 8.03 -28.52 1.19
N ARG A 557 9.13 -29.05 1.72
CA ARG A 557 10.41 -28.33 1.70
C ARG A 557 10.83 -28.08 0.25
N ARG A 558 11.27 -26.85 -0.01
CA ARG A 558 11.61 -26.40 -1.36
C ARG A 558 12.78 -25.43 -1.38
N GLU A 559 13.71 -25.59 -0.44
CA GLU A 559 15.03 -24.99 -0.58
C GLU A 559 15.62 -25.33 -1.96
N PRO A 560 16.32 -24.39 -2.62
CA PRO A 560 16.59 -24.46 -4.05
C PRO A 560 17.43 -25.66 -4.54
N TRP A 561 18.08 -26.39 -3.62
CA TRP A 561 18.83 -27.61 -3.91
C TRP A 561 18.01 -28.91 -3.91
N LEU A 562 16.72 -28.87 -3.54
CA LEU A 562 15.90 -30.07 -3.38
C LEU A 562 15.30 -30.63 -4.68
N PHE A 563 15.55 -30.00 -5.83
CA PHE A 563 14.88 -30.31 -7.10
C PHE A 563 15.81 -30.95 -8.16
N GLY A 564 16.91 -31.56 -7.73
CA GLY A 564 17.90 -32.21 -8.58
C GLY A 564 18.88 -31.22 -9.23
N GLU A 565 20.08 -31.72 -9.55
CA GLU A 565 21.24 -30.87 -9.89
C GLU A 565 20.97 -29.89 -11.05
N LYS A 566 20.25 -30.33 -12.09
CA LYS A 566 19.92 -29.48 -13.23
C LYS A 566 19.12 -28.23 -12.81
N ASN A 567 18.08 -28.41 -12.00
CA ASN A 567 17.23 -27.28 -11.57
C ASN A 567 17.97 -26.42 -10.55
N THR A 568 18.72 -27.04 -9.65
CA THR A 568 19.58 -26.35 -8.68
C THR A 568 20.60 -25.46 -9.36
N GLN A 569 21.25 -25.93 -10.44
CA GLN A 569 22.17 -25.13 -11.24
C GLN A 569 21.47 -23.89 -11.83
N ILE A 570 20.30 -24.05 -12.45
CA ILE A 570 19.59 -22.92 -13.09
C ILE A 570 19.13 -21.90 -12.04
N ILE A 571 18.63 -22.37 -10.90
CA ILE A 571 18.24 -21.48 -9.79
C ILE A 571 19.46 -20.75 -9.23
N ARG A 572 20.59 -21.45 -9.04
CA ARG A 572 21.86 -20.85 -8.62
C ARG A 572 22.29 -19.75 -9.57
N GLU A 573 22.21 -19.97 -10.88
CA GLU A 573 22.56 -18.98 -11.91
C GLU A 573 21.66 -17.73 -11.82
N ALA A 574 20.34 -17.88 -11.70
CA ALA A 574 19.41 -16.77 -11.54
C ALA A 574 19.69 -15.95 -10.27
N ILE A 575 19.95 -16.62 -9.14
CA ILE A 575 20.29 -15.94 -7.89
C ILE A 575 21.65 -15.22 -8.04
N ARG A 576 22.67 -15.85 -8.62
CA ARG A 576 23.97 -15.20 -8.85
C ARG A 576 23.87 -13.97 -9.74
N GLU A 577 23.06 -14.02 -10.78
CA GLU A 577 22.80 -12.86 -11.65
C GLU A 577 22.23 -11.69 -10.84
N ARG A 578 21.26 -11.94 -9.95
CA ARG A 578 20.78 -10.94 -8.99
C ARG A 578 21.93 -10.34 -8.15
N TYR A 579 22.85 -11.16 -7.64
CA TYR A 579 24.02 -10.67 -6.89
C TYR A 579 24.99 -9.82 -7.74
N VAL A 580 25.17 -10.17 -9.03
CA VAL A 580 25.94 -9.35 -9.98
C VAL A 580 25.27 -7.99 -10.21
N LEU A 581 23.94 -7.95 -10.26
CA LEU A 581 23.15 -6.73 -10.48
C LEU A 581 22.95 -5.87 -9.22
N LEU A 582 23.40 -6.29 -8.03
CA LEU A 582 23.22 -5.52 -6.79
C LEU A 582 23.68 -4.05 -6.89
N PRO A 583 24.83 -3.70 -7.50
CA PRO A 583 25.22 -2.30 -7.66
C PRO A 583 24.22 -1.49 -8.50
N TYR A 584 23.68 -2.10 -9.56
CA TYR A 584 22.66 -1.48 -10.41
C TYR A 584 21.35 -1.31 -9.65
N LEU A 585 20.84 -2.37 -9.00
CA LEU A 585 19.63 -2.30 -8.19
C LEU A 585 19.75 -1.29 -7.05
N TYR A 586 20.90 -1.25 -6.37
CA TYR A 586 21.14 -0.29 -5.30
C TYR A 586 21.16 1.16 -5.82
N THR A 587 21.67 1.38 -7.04
CA THR A 587 21.60 2.67 -7.72
C THR A 587 20.16 3.05 -8.05
N LEU A 588 19.35 2.12 -8.55
CA LEU A 588 17.92 2.38 -8.79
C LEU A 588 17.19 2.73 -7.50
N PHE A 589 17.47 2.04 -6.40
CA PHE A 589 16.90 2.37 -5.09
C PHE A 589 17.38 3.72 -4.56
N TYR A 590 18.62 4.12 -4.86
CA TYR A 590 19.09 5.48 -4.58
C TYR A 590 18.28 6.52 -5.37
N ARG A 591 18.01 6.29 -6.66
CA ARG A 591 17.14 7.17 -7.47
C ARG A 591 15.69 7.17 -6.99
N ALA A 592 15.15 6.03 -6.56
CA ALA A 592 13.84 5.98 -5.93
C ALA A 592 13.78 6.81 -4.65
N HIS A 593 14.89 6.85 -3.89
CA HIS A 593 15.02 7.62 -2.66
C HIS A 593 15.20 9.13 -2.90
N THR A 594 15.99 9.53 -3.90
CA THR A 594 16.35 10.95 -4.12
C THR A 594 15.54 11.64 -5.21
N GLU A 595 15.07 10.90 -6.21
CA GLU A 595 14.41 11.42 -7.43
C GLU A 595 12.96 10.92 -7.58
N ALA A 596 12.49 10.08 -6.66
CA ALA A 596 11.18 9.42 -6.71
C ALA A 596 10.96 8.54 -7.94
N GLU A 597 12.03 8.05 -8.57
CA GLU A 597 11.88 7.19 -9.73
C GLU A 597 11.56 5.74 -9.34
N PRO A 598 10.51 5.11 -9.92
CA PRO A 598 10.20 3.71 -9.66
C PRO A 598 11.37 2.80 -10.03
N VAL A 599 11.62 1.75 -9.23
CA VAL A 599 12.65 0.74 -9.54
C VAL A 599 12.20 -0.17 -10.68
N MET A 600 10.99 -0.71 -10.58
CA MET A 600 10.36 -1.52 -11.63
C MET A 600 9.43 -0.63 -12.47
N ARG A 601 9.52 -0.69 -13.80
CA ARG A 601 8.83 0.26 -14.72
C ARG A 601 8.13 -0.46 -15.87
N GLY A 602 6.91 -0.02 -16.20
CA GLY A 602 6.16 -0.53 -17.36
C GLY A 602 6.62 0.12 -18.67
N GLY A 603 6.73 -0.65 -19.75
CA GLY A 603 7.29 -0.20 -21.03
C GLY A 603 6.59 0.99 -21.68
N ASN A 604 5.28 1.18 -21.46
CA ASN A 604 4.53 2.29 -22.06
C ASN A 604 4.74 3.65 -21.39
N LEU A 605 5.30 3.70 -20.17
CA LEU A 605 5.55 4.95 -19.44
C LEU A 605 6.86 5.62 -19.87
N ASN A 606 7.71 4.89 -20.61
CA ASN A 606 8.92 5.42 -21.20
C ASN A 606 8.79 5.31 -22.73
N HIS A 607 8.90 6.42 -23.46
CA HIS A 607 9.31 6.35 -24.86
C HIS A 607 10.77 5.85 -25.06
N CYS A 608 11.38 5.24 -24.04
CA CYS A 608 12.70 4.60 -24.09
C CYS A 608 12.82 3.49 -23.04
N LEU A 609 13.00 2.26 -23.53
CA LEU A 609 13.67 1.13 -22.87
C LEU A 609 13.08 0.67 -21.53
N ILE A 610 12.48 -0.51 -21.58
CA ILE A 610 12.39 -1.41 -20.43
C ILE A 610 13.84 -1.70 -20.01
N HIS A 611 14.26 -1.20 -18.84
CA HIS A 611 15.48 -1.64 -18.19
C HIS A 611 15.12 -2.29 -16.87
N LEU A 612 14.66 -3.53 -16.95
CA LEU A 612 15.03 -4.66 -16.08
C LEU A 612 14.44 -5.95 -16.65
#